data_AF-A0A7M4FB06-F1
#
_entry.id   AF-A0A7M4FB06-F1
#
_cell.length_a   1.000
_cell.length_b   1.000
_cell.length_c   1.000
_cell.angle_alpha   90.00
_cell.angle_beta   90.00
_cell.angle_gamma   90.00
#
_symmetry.space_group_name_H-M   'P 1'
#
loop_
_entity.id
_entity.type
_entity.pdbx_description
1 polymer ?
#
loop_
_entity_poly.entity_id
_entity_poly.type
_entity_poly.pdbx_seq_one_letter_code
_entity_poly.pdbx_strand_id
1 'polypeptide(L)'
;MAALLVRRLSVAALALARSGLPMWAPVAVGAAPRPLLAAARLLPLPAPSAGMKAKVVLRRRCKDCFIVRRRGRLFVYCKTTPRHKQRQL
;
A
#
# COMPACT_ATOMS: atom_id res chain seq x y z
N MET A 1 -48.90 46.91 -0.95
CA MET A 1 -48.96 47.21 -2.40
C MET A 1 -47.93 48.28 -2.72
N ALA A 2 -47.41 48.30 -3.96
CA ALA A 2 -46.27 49.07 -4.49
C ALA A 2 -44.91 48.43 -4.18
N ALA A 3 -44.40 47.49 -4.99
CA ALA A 3 -43.88 47.67 -6.35
C ALA A 3 -42.90 48.83 -6.45
N LEU A 4 -41.64 48.54 -6.77
CA LEU A 4 -40.97 49.01 -8.00
C LEU A 4 -39.50 48.58 -7.99
N LEU A 5 -39.23 47.53 -8.76
CA LEU A 5 -37.93 47.22 -9.34
C LEU A 5 -37.45 48.44 -10.15
N VAL A 6 -36.28 48.96 -9.83
CA VAL A 6 -35.57 49.87 -10.75
C VAL A 6 -34.19 49.31 -11.05
N ARG A 7 -34.10 48.63 -12.20
CA ARG A 7 -32.87 48.36 -12.93
C ARG A 7 -32.15 49.70 -13.17
N ARG A 8 -30.90 49.82 -12.75
CA ARG A 8 -29.97 50.80 -13.32
C ARG A 8 -28.92 50.02 -14.12
N LEU A 9 -29.02 50.17 -15.44
CA LEU A 9 -28.06 49.72 -16.43
C LEU A 9 -26.87 50.70 -16.51
N SER A 10 -25.79 50.22 -17.12
CA SER A 10 -24.69 50.97 -17.76
C SER A 10 -23.54 51.34 -16.81
N VAL A 11 -22.27 51.28 -17.17
CA VAL A 11 -21.65 51.63 -18.46
C VAL A 11 -20.40 50.76 -18.71
N ALA A 12 -20.15 50.48 -19.98
CA ALA A 12 -18.91 49.95 -20.54
C ALA A 12 -17.65 50.67 -20.07
N ALA A 13 -16.51 49.97 -20.08
CA ALA A 13 -15.31 50.49 -20.75
C ALA A 13 -14.24 49.41 -20.79
N LEU A 14 -13.76 49.18 -22.01
CA LEU A 14 -12.55 48.45 -22.31
C LEU A 14 -11.37 48.96 -21.47
N ALA A 15 -10.64 48.04 -20.84
CA ALA A 15 -9.23 48.24 -20.58
C ALA A 15 -8.48 47.00 -21.04
N LEU A 16 -7.98 47.10 -22.27
CA LEU A 16 -6.93 46.24 -22.81
C LEU A 16 -5.76 46.15 -21.81
N ALA A 17 -5.19 44.95 -21.76
CA ALA A 17 -3.77 44.70 -21.57
C ALA A 17 -3.12 45.29 -20.32
N ARG A 18 -2.69 44.40 -19.42
CA ARG A 18 -1.26 44.19 -19.18
C ARG A 18 -1.06 42.83 -18.54
N SER A 19 -0.52 41.94 -19.36
CA SER A 19 0.16 40.71 -18.99
C SER A 19 1.16 40.96 -17.87
N GLY A 20 0.73 40.78 -16.62
CA GLY A 20 1.61 40.51 -15.49
C GLY A 20 1.62 39.01 -15.26
N LEU A 21 2.52 38.30 -15.95
CA LEU A 21 2.83 36.91 -15.62
C LEU A 21 3.24 36.87 -14.15
N PRO A 22 2.56 36.10 -13.28
CA PRO A 22 2.83 36.17 -11.87
C PRO A 22 4.19 35.52 -11.59
N MET A 23 5.02 36.26 -10.84
CA MET A 23 6.42 35.99 -10.45
C MET A 23 6.69 34.64 -9.78
N TRP A 24 5.66 33.84 -9.51
CA TRP A 24 5.77 32.52 -8.88
C TRP A 24 5.66 31.36 -9.86
N ALA A 25 5.82 31.60 -11.18
CA ALA A 25 5.91 30.51 -12.15
C ALA A 25 7.05 29.55 -11.75
N PRO A 26 6.75 28.27 -11.42
CA PRO A 26 7.79 27.31 -11.12
C PRO A 26 8.59 27.07 -12.40
N VAL A 27 9.92 27.15 -12.29
CA VAL A 27 10.84 26.73 -13.35
C VAL A 27 10.46 25.31 -13.73
N ALA A 28 9.99 25.11 -14.97
CA ALA A 28 9.83 23.78 -15.55
C ALA A 28 11.23 23.18 -15.70
N VAL A 29 11.70 22.49 -14.65
CA VAL A 29 12.93 21.70 -14.71
C VAL A 29 12.69 20.63 -15.75
N GLY A 30 13.55 20.67 -16.77
CA GLY A 30 13.43 19.90 -18.00
C GLY A 30 13.10 18.44 -17.75
N ALA A 31 12.26 17.92 -18.65
CA ALA A 31 12.07 16.51 -18.86
C ALA A 31 13.44 15.85 -19.08
N ALA A 32 13.98 15.25 -18.01
CA ALA A 32 15.08 14.32 -18.13
C ALA A 32 14.63 13.16 -19.03
N PRO A 33 15.49 12.66 -19.94
CA PRO A 33 15.17 11.47 -20.71
C PRO A 33 14.91 10.34 -19.72
N ARG A 34 13.67 9.84 -19.69
CA ARG A 34 13.30 8.66 -18.91
C ARG A 34 14.26 7.56 -19.36
N PRO A 35 15.25 7.13 -18.55
CA PRO A 35 16.06 6.03 -18.98
C PRO A 35 15.09 4.86 -19.12
N LEU A 36 15.07 4.25 -20.29
CA LEU A 36 14.42 2.97 -20.55
C LEU A 36 15.20 1.90 -19.77
N LEU A 37 15.34 2.06 -18.46
CA LEU A 37 15.72 1.00 -17.56
C LEU A 37 14.58 0.00 -17.69
N ALA A 38 14.89 -1.00 -18.49
CA ALA A 38 14.10 -2.18 -18.76
C ALA A 38 13.24 -2.48 -17.54
N ALA A 39 11.93 -2.50 -17.75
CA ALA A 39 11.01 -3.13 -16.84
C ALA A 39 11.41 -4.62 -16.80
N ALA A 40 12.43 -4.93 -16.02
CA ALA A 40 12.71 -6.27 -15.59
C ALA A 40 11.43 -6.70 -14.90
N ARG A 41 10.66 -7.57 -15.57
CA ARG A 41 9.58 -8.31 -14.94
C ARG A 41 10.23 -9.06 -13.78
N LEU A 42 10.24 -8.42 -12.61
CA LEU A 42 10.56 -9.07 -11.36
C LEU A 42 9.50 -10.15 -11.22
N LEU A 43 9.86 -11.39 -11.55
CA LEU A 43 9.04 -12.54 -11.19
C LEU A 43 8.72 -12.38 -9.70
N PRO A 44 7.45 -12.44 -9.29
CA PRO A 44 7.09 -12.35 -7.90
C PRO A 44 7.90 -13.39 -7.12
N LEU A 45 8.81 -12.91 -6.27
CA LEU A 45 9.56 -13.80 -5.39
C LEU A 45 8.54 -14.57 -4.55
N PRO A 46 8.65 -15.90 -4.41
CA PRO A 46 7.73 -16.67 -3.59
C PRO A 46 7.66 -16.07 -2.20
N ALA A 47 6.49 -15.54 -1.82
CA ALA A 47 6.29 -15.04 -0.47
C ALA A 47 6.58 -16.19 0.51
N PRO A 48 7.31 -15.94 1.62
CA PRO A 48 7.57 -16.97 2.60
C PRO A 48 6.24 -17.49 3.15
N SER A 49 5.85 -18.70 2.73
CA SER A 49 4.65 -19.34 3.26
C SER A 49 4.84 -19.54 4.76
N ALA A 50 3.87 -19.09 5.56
CA ALA A 50 3.88 -19.24 7.02
C ALA A 50 3.66 -20.72 7.40
N GLY A 51 4.69 -21.54 7.20
CA GLY A 51 4.69 -22.97 7.48
C GLY A 51 4.78 -23.29 8.97
N MET A 52 5.02 -24.57 9.25
CA MET A 52 5.21 -25.08 10.62
C MET A 52 6.60 -24.71 11.16
N LYS A 53 6.70 -24.33 12.44
CA LYS A 53 8.00 -23.93 13.04
C LYS A 53 8.90 -25.15 13.27
N ALA A 54 10.04 -25.21 12.60
CA ALA A 54 11.03 -26.26 12.83
C ALA A 54 11.83 -25.96 14.11
N LYS A 55 11.93 -26.93 15.03
CA LYS A 55 12.62 -26.81 16.32
C LYS A 55 13.37 -28.10 16.66
N VAL A 56 14.52 -27.98 17.32
CA VAL A 56 15.28 -29.13 17.82
C VAL A 56 14.52 -29.82 18.96
N VAL A 57 13.99 -29.04 19.90
CA VAL A 57 13.21 -29.54 21.04
C VAL A 57 11.74 -29.14 20.87
N LEU A 58 10.86 -30.13 20.94
CA LEU A 58 9.42 -29.92 20.86
C LEU A 58 8.83 -29.79 22.26
N ARG A 59 7.99 -28.77 22.44
CA ARG A 59 7.25 -28.54 23.70
C ARG A 59 5.80 -28.18 23.39
N ARG A 60 4.88 -28.75 24.19
CA ARG A 60 3.47 -28.34 24.19
C ARG A 60 3.38 -26.97 24.85
N ARG A 61 2.64 -26.05 24.21
CA ARG A 61 2.40 -24.69 24.74
C ARG A 61 1.02 -24.51 25.36
N CYS A 62 0.13 -25.45 25.06
CA CYS A 62 -1.30 -25.41 25.36
C CYS A 62 -1.80 -26.80 25.71
N LYS A 63 -3.01 -26.88 26.28
CA LYS A 63 -3.65 -28.15 26.67
C LYS A 63 -4.02 -28.99 25.44
N ASP A 64 -4.45 -28.34 24.36
CA ASP A 64 -4.85 -29.00 23.10
C ASP A 64 -3.67 -29.40 22.22
N CYS A 65 -2.45 -29.08 22.64
CA CYS A 65 -1.25 -29.36 21.88
C CYS A 65 -0.90 -30.84 22.07
N PHE A 66 -0.84 -31.61 20.99
CA PHE A 66 -0.52 -33.04 21.03
C PHE A 66 0.66 -33.38 20.12
N ILE A 67 1.41 -34.41 20.52
CA ILE A 67 2.63 -34.85 19.82
C ILE A 67 2.28 -36.06 18.96
N VAL A 68 2.72 -36.06 17.70
CA VAL A 68 2.54 -37.17 16.76
C VAL A 68 3.86 -37.48 16.05
N ARG A 69 4.09 -38.75 15.72
CA ARG A 69 5.15 -39.15 14.79
C ARG A 69 4.58 -39.31 13.39
N ARG A 70 5.20 -38.66 12.40
CA ARG A 70 4.86 -38.77 10.98
C ARG A 70 6.15 -38.76 10.17
N ARG A 71 6.28 -39.61 9.15
CA ARG A 71 7.46 -39.62 8.25
C ARG A 71 8.81 -39.63 9.01
N GLY A 72 8.90 -40.41 10.09
CA GLY A 72 10.10 -40.53 10.92
C GLY A 72 10.44 -39.34 11.83
N ARG A 73 9.62 -38.28 11.88
CA ARG A 73 9.87 -37.09 12.72
C ARG A 73 8.74 -36.85 13.70
N LEU A 74 9.05 -36.22 14.83
CA LEU A 74 8.04 -35.74 15.77
C LEU A 74 7.47 -34.39 15.32
N PHE A 75 6.19 -34.20 15.60
CA PHE A 75 5.44 -32.98 15.33
C PHE A 75 4.56 -32.63 16.52
N VAL A 76 4.40 -31.34 16.78
CA VAL A 76 3.34 -30.82 17.65
C VAL A 76 2.24 -30.27 16.77
N TYR A 77 1.03 -30.79 16.92
CA TYR A 77 -0.17 -30.22 16.33
C TYR A 77 -1.03 -29.59 17.42
N CYS A 78 -1.79 -28.58 17.02
CA CYS A 78 -2.78 -27.92 17.85
C CYS A 78 -3.97 -27.58 16.96
N LYS A 79 -5.19 -27.93 17.41
CA LYS A 79 -6.44 -27.66 16.68
C LYS A 79 -6.89 -26.21 16.89
N THR A 80 -6.79 -25.71 18.11
CA THR A 80 -7.27 -24.37 18.51
C THR A 80 -6.36 -23.26 17.99
N THR A 81 -5.04 -23.44 18.07
CA THR A 81 -4.06 -22.38 17.76
C THR A 81 -2.99 -22.86 16.78
N PRO A 82 -3.06 -22.48 15.49
CA PRO A 82 -2.11 -22.96 14.48
C PRO A 82 -0.68 -22.46 14.72
N ARG A 83 -0.48 -21.38 15.48
CA ARG A 83 0.83 -20.85 15.88
C ARG A 83 1.66 -21.81 16.74
N HIS A 84 1.04 -22.83 17.35
CA HIS A 84 1.72 -23.83 18.17
C HIS A 84 2.29 -25.01 17.37
N LYS A 85 1.95 -25.11 16.08
CA LYS A 85 2.42 -26.19 15.21
C LYS A 85 3.95 -26.16 15.08
N GLN A 86 4.60 -27.29 15.43
CA GLN A 86 6.06 -27.43 15.44
C GLN A 86 6.50 -28.74 14.78
N ARG A 87 7.63 -28.72 14.06
CA ARG A 87 8.27 -29.90 13.44
C ARG A 87 9.65 -30.11 14.06
N GLN A 88 10.04 -31.36 14.30
CA GLN A 88 11.41 -31.69 14.68
C GLN A 88 12.37 -31.40 13.52
N LEU A 89 13.37 -30.54 13.79
CA LEU A 89 14.50 -30.28 12.89
C LEU A 89 15.26 -31.57 12.60
#